data_AF-A0A961HS35-F1
#
_entry.id   AF-A0A961HS35-F1
#
_cell.length_a   1.000
_cell.length_b   1.000
_cell.length_c   1.000
_cell.angle_alpha   90.00
_cell.angle_beta   90.00
_cell.angle_gamma   90.00
#
_symmetry.space_group_name_H-M   'P 1'
#
loop_
_entity.id
_entity.type
_entity.pdbx_description
1 polymer ?
#
loop_
_entity_poly.entity_id
_entity_poly.type
_entity_poly.pdbx_seq_one_letter_code
_entity_poly.pdbx_strand_id
1 'polypeptide(L)' 'MADEQIASLNQIVAIIDEKAAKYKDEVFDMPEVRARAEKKLILDLIVDGLDLAETVSPRPLDLIDDLRRLQSQLQNMA' A
#
# COMPACT_ATOMS: atom_id res chain seq x y z
N MET A 1 14.16 11.43 14.56
CA MET A 1 13.75 11.85 13.20
C MET A 1 13.84 10.69 12.22
N ALA A 2 15.01 10.13 11.92
CA ALA A 2 15.11 8.95 11.04
C ALA A 2 14.34 7.71 11.58
N ASP A 3 14.49 7.39 12.86
CA ASP A 3 13.79 6.26 13.49
C ASP A 3 12.27 6.41 13.49
N GLU A 4 11.76 7.64 13.57
CA GLU A 4 10.33 7.94 13.58
C GLU A 4 9.73 7.83 12.18
N GLN A 5 10.48 8.24 11.15
CA GLN A 5 10.10 8.04 9.75
C GLN A 5 10.10 6.56 9.38
N ILE A 6 11.10 5.78 9.84
CA ILE A 6 11.15 4.33 9.64
C ILE A 6 9.99 3.63 10.36
N ALA A 7 9.70 4.00 11.61
CA ALA A 7 8.57 3.46 12.35
C ALA A 7 7.23 3.77 11.66
N SER A 8 7.05 5.01 11.18
CA SER A 8 5.85 5.42 10.43
C SER A 8 5.72 4.65 9.12
N LEU A 9 6.83 4.45 8.40
CA LEU A 9 6.87 3.68 7.15
C LEU A 9 6.47 2.24 7.38
N ASN A 10 7.02 1.59 8.41
CA ASN A 10 6.66 0.22 8.77
C ASN A 10 5.17 0.10 9.13
N GLN A 11 4.60 1.10 9.81
CA GLN A 11 3.17 1.11 10.13
C GLN A 11 2.30 1.22 8.86
N ILE A 12 2.63 2.15 7.95
CA ILE A 12 1.91 2.31 6.68
C ILE A 12 1.98 1.03 5.87
N VAL A 13 3.16 0.41 5.75
CA VAL A 13 3.34 -0.85 5.02
C VAL A 13 2.50 -1.97 5.62
N ALA A 14 2.49 -2.12 6.94
CA ALA A 14 1.66 -3.13 7.59
C ALA A 14 0.15 -2.94 7.31
N ILE A 15 -0.32 -1.69 7.28
CA ILE A 15 -1.71 -1.36 6.96
C ILE A 15 -2.02 -1.69 5.48
N ILE A 16 -1.09 -1.38 4.56
CA ILE A 16 -1.21 -1.70 3.15
C ILE A 16 -1.34 -3.21 2.97
N ASP A 17 -0.44 -3.99 3.58
CA ASP A 17 -0.43 -5.46 3.45
C ASP A 17 -1.73 -6.07 3.99
N GLU A 18 -2.18 -5.64 5.17
CA GLU A 18 -3.43 -6.14 5.76
C GLU A 18 -4.63 -5.84 4.86
N LYS A 19 -4.73 -4.61 4.35
CA LYS A 19 -5.85 -4.20 3.50
C LYS A 19 -5.80 -4.85 2.12
N ALA A 20 -4.62 -4.99 1.52
CA ALA A 20 -4.44 -5.66 0.24
C ALA A 20 -4.80 -7.15 0.32
N ALA A 21 -4.40 -7.83 1.40
CA ALA A 21 -4.77 -9.22 1.66
C ALA A 21 -6.30 -9.36 1.80
N LYS A 22 -6.93 -8.56 2.66
CA LYS A 22 -8.40 -8.58 2.82
C LYS A 22 -9.14 -8.24 1.54
N TYR A 23 -8.67 -7.25 0.78
CA TYR A 23 -9.27 -6.89 -0.49
C TYR A 23 -9.22 -8.05 -1.47
N LYS A 24 -8.06 -8.73 -1.60
CA LYS A 24 -7.94 -9.89 -2.49
C LYS A 24 -8.88 -11.04 -2.11
N ASP A 25 -9.10 -11.25 -0.82
CA ASP A 25 -9.98 -12.32 -0.33
C ASP A 25 -11.47 -11.97 -0.47
N GLU A 26 -11.84 -10.71 -0.21
CA GLU A 26 -13.24 -10.28 -0.14
C GLU A 26 -13.78 -9.66 -1.45
N VAL A 27 -12.92 -9.25 -2.40
CA VAL A 27 -13.33 -8.47 -3.58
C VAL A 27 -14.44 -9.13 -4.40
N PHE A 28 -14.44 -10.47 -4.47
CA PHE A 28 -15.45 -11.22 -5.23
C PHE A 28 -16.83 -11.24 -4.57
N ASP A 29 -16.89 -11.12 -3.24
CA ASP A 29 -18.13 -11.12 -2.46
C ASP A 29 -18.58 -9.69 -2.11
N MET A 30 -17.75 -8.69 -2.41
CA MET A 30 -17.98 -7.30 -2.07
C MET A 30 -18.84 -6.59 -3.13
N PRO A 31 -19.81 -5.74 -2.74
CA PRO A 31 -20.51 -4.89 -3.69
C PRO A 31 -19.53 -4.03 -4.49
N GLU A 32 -19.72 -3.92 -5.81
CA GLU A 32 -18.79 -3.25 -6.73
C GLU A 32 -18.37 -1.84 -6.29
N VAL A 33 -19.32 -1.06 -5.74
CA VAL A 33 -19.05 0.28 -5.22
C VAL A 33 -18.07 0.25 -4.04
N ARG A 34 -18.24 -0.71 -3.13
CA ARG A 34 -17.36 -0.89 -1.97
C ARG A 34 -16.00 -1.42 -2.41
N ALA A 35 -15.97 -2.36 -3.36
CA ALA A 35 -14.72 -2.87 -3.93
C ALA A 35 -13.89 -1.77 -4.59
N ARG A 36 -14.52 -0.87 -5.36
CA ARG A 36 -13.82 0.28 -5.96
C ARG A 36 -13.29 1.26 -4.91
N ALA A 37 -14.06 1.51 -3.86
CA ALA A 37 -13.64 2.40 -2.78
C ALA A 37 -12.44 1.84 -2.00
N GLU A 38 -12.48 0.56 -1.63
CA GLU A 38 -11.37 -0.12 -0.94
C GLU A 38 -10.12 -0.17 -1.82
N LYS A 39 -10.25 -0.52 -3.10
CA LYS A 39 -9.14 -0.48 -4.06
C LYS A 39 -8.50 0.90 -4.12
N LYS A 40 -9.30 1.95 -4.22
CA LYS A 40 -8.79 3.33 -4.24
C LYS A 40 -8.05 3.66 -2.94
N LEU A 41 -8.62 3.30 -1.80
CA LEU A 41 -8.01 3.56 -0.49
C LEU A 41 -6.65 2.86 -0.35
N ILE A 42 -6.51 1.62 -0.83
CA ILE A 42 -5.22 0.90 -0.80
C ILE A 42 -4.21 1.58 -1.73
N LEU A 43 -4.63 2.01 -2.93
CA LEU A 43 -3.77 2.73 -3.86
C LEU A 43 -3.29 4.06 -3.28
N ASP A 44 -4.16 4.81 -2.61
CA ASP A 44 -3.82 6.07 -1.94
C ASP A 44 -2.79 5.82 -0.82
N LEU A 45 -2.98 4.78 0.00
CA LEU A 45 -2.01 4.40 1.04
C LEU A 45 -0.65 3.98 0.47
N ILE A 46 -0.62 3.30 -0.68
CA ILE A 46 0.63 2.94 -1.36
C ILE A 46 1.38 4.20 -1.81
N VAL A 47 0.67 5.21 -2.32
CA VAL A 47 1.29 6.51 -2.69
C VAL A 47 1.88 7.18 -1.45
N ASP A 48 1.13 7.25 -0.35
CA ASP A 48 1.63 7.83 0.91
C ASP A 48 2.88 7.08 1.43
N GLY A 49 2.89 5.74 1.32
CA GLY A 49 4.02 4.91 1.70
C GLY A 49 5.25 5.13 0.81
N LEU A 50 5.04 5.31 -0.50
CA LEU A 50 6.11 5.66 -1.45
C LEU A 50 6.71 7.03 -1.14
N ASP A 51 5.86 8.04 -0.93
CA ASP A 51 6.30 9.40 -0.61
C ASP A 51 7.10 9.42 0.70
N LEU A 52 6.65 8.69 1.72
CA LEU A 52 7.39 8.56 2.97
C LEU A 52 8.71 7.82 2.77
N ALA A 53 8.75 6.76 1.96
CA ALA A 53 9.96 6.01 1.65
C ALA A 53 11.02 6.86 0.93
N GLU A 54 10.63 7.89 0.16
CA GLU A 54 11.58 8.84 -0.44
C GLU A 54 12.26 9.74 0.59
N THR A 55 11.63 9.95 1.75
CA THR A 55 12.17 10.80 2.83
C THR A 55 13.07 10.04 3.83
N VAL A 56 13.03 8.71 3.82
CA VAL A 56 13.81 7.84 4.72
C VAL A 56 15.24 7.64 4.19
N SER A 57 16.22 7.69 5.10
CA SER A 57 17.63 7.42 4.79
C SER A 57 18.22 6.32 5.71
N PRO A 58 18.88 5.28 5.16
CA PRO A 58 19.09 5.04 3.73
C PRO A 58 17.77 4.74 2.99
N ARG A 59 17.72 5.07 1.69
CA ARG A 59 16.53 4.88 0.88
C ARG A 59 16.18 3.38 0.77
N PRO A 60 14.97 2.94 1.16
CA PRO A 60 14.59 1.54 1.16
C PRO A 60 14.13 1.11 -0.25
N LEU A 61 15.09 0.87 -1.15
CA LEU A 61 14.81 0.57 -2.56
C LEU A 61 13.94 -0.68 -2.75
N ASP A 62 14.21 -1.75 -2.00
CA ASP A 62 13.44 -3.00 -2.10
C ASP A 62 11.96 -2.77 -1.77
N LEU A 63 11.68 -2.01 -0.71
CA LEU A 63 10.32 -1.66 -0.32
C LEU A 63 9.61 -0.80 -1.37
N ILE A 64 10.32 0.17 -1.96
CA ILE A 64 9.78 1.02 -3.03
C ILE A 64 9.37 0.16 -4.23
N ASP A 65 10.22 -0.80 -4.61
CA ASP A 65 9.93 -1.71 -5.71
C ASP A 65 8.74 -2.62 -5.40
N ASP A 66 8.64 -3.14 -4.17
CA ASP A 66 7.52 -3.98 -3.75
C ASP A 66 6.19 -3.20 -3.71
N LEU A 67 6.19 -1.97 -3.20
CA LEU A 67 5.03 -1.07 -3.22
C LEU A 67 4.57 -0.76 -4.65
N ARG A 68 5.50 -0.50 -5.58
CA ARG A 68 5.19 -0.26 -7.01
C ARG A 68 4.61 -1.50 -7.68
N ARG A 69 5.14 -2.69 -7.37
CA ARG A 69 4.60 -3.96 -7.85
C ARG A 69 3.18 -4.18 -7.34
N LEU A 70 2.94 -3.96 -6.06
CA LEU A 70 1.61 -4.08 -5.46
C LEU A 70 0.61 -3.09 -6.10
N GLN A 71 1.02 -1.82 -6.29
CA GLN A 71 0.21 -0.82 -6.99
C GLN A 71 -0.21 -1.30 -8.37
N SER A 72 0.75 -1.82 -9.14
CA SER A 72 0.51 -2.33 -10.50
C SER A 72 -0.42 -3.55 -10.49
N GLN A 73 -0.24 -4.47 -9.54
CA GLN A 73 -1.11 -5.63 -9.38
C GLN A 73 -2.56 -5.19 -9.08
N LEU A 74 -2.75 -4.31 -8.10
CA LEU A 74 -4.07 -3.80 -7.73
C LEU A 74 -4.74 -3.05 -8.87
N GLN A 75 -4.01 -2.20 -9.60
CA GLN A 75 -4.56 -1.50 -10.77
C GLN A 75 -5.10 -2.46 -11.83
N ASN A 76 -4.38 -3.56 -12.07
CA ASN A 76 -4.73 -4.59 -13.05
C ASN A 76 -5.77 -5.62 -12.56
N MET A 77 -6.11 -5.64 -11.27
CA MET A 77 -7.24 -6.44 -10.77
C MET A 77 -8.56 -5.81 -11.22
N ALA A 78 -9.36 -6.57 -11.96
CA ALA A 78 -10.65 -6.18 -12.55
C ALA A 78 -11.74 -6.01 -11.49
#